data_AF-A0A2D7NAA5-F1
#
_entry.id   AF-A0A2D7NAA5-F1
#
_cell.length_a   1.000
_cell.length_b   1.000
_cell.length_c   1.000
_cell.angle_alpha   90.00
_cell.angle_beta   90.00
_cell.angle_gamma   90.00
#
_symmetry.space_group_name_H-M   'P 1'
#
loop_
_entity.id
_entity.type
_entity.pdbx_description
1 polymer ?
#
loop_
_entity_poly.entity_id
_entity_poly.type
_entity_poly.pdbx_seq_one_letter_code
_entity_poly.pdbx_strand_id
1 'polypeptide(L)'
;MKFIISIIFLISIVFSNLNSKVIGDEWQTWGKNEKEVFLNGFYSSLHTLNKYLEDAIKFDSAGDPYWEKPFVLVMYEQNLKEFSSIKIGPYMSEIIDRLDAFYQKQENIDIPVIEAIRIICLRADGQIERADWFVLQNRRNIRTNQ
;
A
#
# COMPACT_ATOMS: atom_id res chain seq x y z
N MET A 1 -20.09 6.12 -36.18
CA MET A 1 -20.28 5.11 -35.11
C MET A 1 -19.22 4.03 -35.07
N LYS A 2 -18.94 3.28 -36.15
CA LYS A 2 -17.94 2.18 -36.16
C LYS A 2 -16.53 2.60 -35.70
N PHE A 3 -16.08 3.79 -36.10
CA PHE A 3 -14.78 4.34 -35.70
C PHE A 3 -14.69 4.69 -34.20
N ILE A 4 -15.76 5.25 -33.63
CA ILE A 4 -15.83 5.59 -32.20
C ILE A 4 -15.82 4.31 -31.34
N ILE A 5 -16.56 3.28 -31.77
CA ILE A 5 -16.58 1.97 -31.09
C ILE A 5 -15.18 1.34 -31.14
N SER A 6 -14.48 1.46 -32.26
CA SER A 6 -13.10 0.97 -32.40
C SER A 6 -12.12 1.68 -31.46
N ILE A 7 -12.29 2.99 -31.25
CA ILE A 7 -11.47 3.77 -30.31
C ILE A 7 -11.75 3.36 -28.87
N ILE A 8 -13.02 3.21 -28.49
CA ILE A 8 -13.42 2.78 -27.13
C ILE A 8 -12.87 1.38 -26.84
N PHE A 9 -12.90 0.48 -27.82
CA PHE A 9 -12.33 -0.86 -27.67
C PHE A 9 -10.81 -0.85 -27.51
N LEU A 10 -10.10 -0.03 -28.29
CA LEU A 10 -8.65 0.16 -28.14
C LEU A 10 -8.26 0.75 -26.78
N ILE A 11 -9.00 1.75 -26.31
CA ILE A 11 -8.83 2.30 -24.96
C ILE A 11 -9.05 1.20 -23.92
N SER A 12 -10.10 0.38 -24.06
CA SER A 12 -10.36 -0.71 -23.10
C SER A 12 -9.23 -1.75 -23.02
N ILE A 13 -8.56 -2.04 -24.14
CA ILE A 13 -7.39 -2.95 -24.18
C ILE A 13 -6.15 -2.32 -23.54
N VAL A 14 -5.92 -1.01 -23.71
CA VAL A 14 -4.80 -0.32 -23.06
C VAL A 14 -5.02 -0.26 -21.55
N PHE A 15 -6.27 -0.04 -21.12
CA PHE A 15 -6.61 0.05 -19.70
C PHE A 15 -6.77 -1.31 -19.00
N SER A 16 -6.96 -2.43 -19.72
CA SER A 16 -7.07 -3.75 -19.09
C SER A 16 -5.79 -4.23 -18.39
N ASN A 17 -4.64 -3.64 -18.72
CA ASN A 17 -3.34 -3.95 -18.10
C ASN A 17 -2.97 -3.03 -16.92
N LEU A 18 -3.79 -2.03 -16.57
CA LEU A 18 -3.49 -1.08 -15.48
C LEU A 18 -3.66 -1.64 -14.06
N ASN A 19 -4.06 -2.90 -13.92
CA ASN A 19 -4.19 -3.55 -12.60
C ASN A 19 -2.88 -4.17 -12.09
N SER A 20 -1.73 -3.90 -12.74
CA SER A 20 -0.44 -4.33 -12.19
C SER A 20 -0.12 -3.51 -10.95
N LYS A 21 -0.01 -4.20 -9.81
CA LYS A 21 0.60 -3.62 -8.61
C LYS A 21 2.05 -3.27 -8.96
N VAL A 22 2.53 -2.11 -8.53
CA VAL A 22 3.95 -1.76 -8.64
C VAL A 22 4.74 -2.77 -7.82
N ILE A 23 5.71 -3.44 -8.44
CA ILE A 23 6.59 -4.45 -7.84
C ILE A 23 8.05 -3.97 -7.86
N GLY A 24 8.95 -4.77 -7.31
CA GLY A 24 10.38 -4.46 -7.16
C GLY A 24 11.09 -4.13 -8.48
N ASP A 25 10.79 -4.85 -9.56
CA ASP A 25 11.40 -4.59 -10.87
C ASP A 25 11.08 -3.17 -11.35
N GLU A 26 9.81 -2.78 -11.28
CA GLU A 26 9.38 -1.43 -11.65
C GLU A 26 9.99 -0.38 -10.70
N TRP A 27 9.92 -0.61 -9.39
CA TRP A 27 10.49 0.26 -8.37
C TRP A 27 11.99 0.53 -8.58
N GLN A 28 12.77 -0.49 -8.95
CA GLN A 28 14.21 -0.37 -9.17
C GLN A 28 14.56 0.45 -10.41
N THR A 29 13.67 0.51 -11.41
CA THR A 29 13.88 1.37 -12.60
C THR A 29 13.62 2.85 -12.33
N TRP A 30 12.88 3.17 -11.27
CA TRP A 30 12.49 4.55 -10.97
C TRP A 30 13.64 5.37 -10.40
N GLY A 31 13.72 6.63 -10.84
CA GLY A 31 14.57 7.62 -10.21
C GLY A 31 14.04 8.05 -8.84
N LYS A 32 14.86 8.83 -8.13
CA LYS A 32 14.51 9.32 -6.79
C LYS A 32 13.21 10.12 -6.78
N ASN A 33 13.02 10.99 -7.78
CA ASN A 33 11.84 11.86 -7.87
C ASN A 33 10.55 11.05 -8.08
N GLU A 34 10.58 10.04 -8.95
CA GLU A 34 9.44 9.15 -9.19
C GLU A 34 9.05 8.38 -7.92
N LYS A 35 10.04 7.88 -7.17
CA LYS A 35 9.82 7.21 -5.88
C LYS A 35 9.22 8.17 -4.84
N GLU A 36 9.73 9.39 -4.74
CA GLU A 36 9.19 10.43 -3.85
C GLU A 36 7.74 10.80 -4.22
N VAL A 37 7.43 10.96 -5.50
CA VAL A 37 6.06 11.25 -5.97
C VAL A 37 5.12 10.10 -5.64
N PHE A 38 5.54 8.85 -5.86
CA PHE A 38 4.75 7.67 -5.51
C PHE A 38 4.43 7.63 -4.02
N LEU A 39 5.44 7.80 -3.16
CA LEU A 39 5.25 7.79 -1.71
C LEU A 39 4.38 8.96 -1.24
N ASN A 40 4.54 10.16 -1.81
CA ASN A 40 3.67 11.30 -1.54
C ASN A 40 2.22 11.01 -1.89
N GLY A 41 1.96 10.42 -3.05
CA GLY A 41 0.63 9.98 -3.45
C GLY A 41 0.07 8.97 -2.47
N PHE A 42 0.84 7.92 -2.16
CA PHE A 42 0.45 6.86 -1.22
C PHE A 42 0.08 7.41 0.17
N TYR A 43 0.96 8.20 0.79
CA TYR A 43 0.72 8.75 2.12
C TYR A 43 -0.39 9.80 2.14
N SER A 44 -0.55 10.60 1.08
CA SER A 44 -1.67 11.54 0.95
C SER A 44 -3.00 10.80 0.86
N SER A 45 -3.05 9.70 0.10
CA SER A 45 -4.23 8.83 0.02
C SER A 45 -4.52 8.16 1.36
N LEU A 46 -3.49 7.66 2.05
CA LEU A 46 -3.63 7.05 3.38
C LEU A 46 -4.19 8.05 4.40
N HIS A 47 -3.67 9.27 4.42
CA HIS A 47 -4.15 10.35 5.27
C HIS A 47 -5.62 10.71 4.96
N THR A 48 -5.95 10.83 3.67
CA THR A 48 -7.31 11.14 3.22
C THR A 48 -8.30 10.04 3.61
N LEU A 49 -7.92 8.77 3.44
CA LEU A 49 -8.73 7.62 3.86
C LEU A 49 -8.97 7.62 5.36
N ASN A 50 -7.93 7.87 6.17
CA ASN A 50 -8.07 7.92 7.62
C ASN A 50 -9.00 9.06 8.06
N LYS A 51 -8.90 10.23 7.42
CA LYS A 51 -9.81 11.35 7.69
C LYS A 51 -11.26 11.00 7.39
N TYR A 52 -11.55 10.42 6.22
CA TYR A 52 -12.92 10.02 5.88
C TYR A 52 -13.48 8.97 6.84
N LEU A 53 -12.64 8.03 7.29
CA LEU A 53 -13.03 7.04 8.28
C LEU A 53 -13.37 7.69 9.63
N GLU A 54 -12.54 8.62 10.11
CA GLU A 54 -12.76 9.36 11.34
C GLU A 54 -14.06 10.19 11.28
N ASP A 55 -14.30 10.87 10.16
CA ASP A 55 -15.52 11.64 9.92
C ASP A 55 -16.76 10.72 9.92
N ALA A 56 -16.68 9.54 9.30
CA ALA A 56 -17.76 8.55 9.30
C ALA A 56 -18.06 8.00 10.70
N ILE A 57 -17.01 7.63 11.46
CA ILE A 57 -17.14 7.19 12.85
C ILE A 57 -17.79 8.27 13.71
N LYS A 58 -17.37 9.52 13.54
CA LYS A 58 -17.93 10.64 14.29
C LYS A 58 -19.40 10.88 13.94
N PHE A 59 -19.76 10.76 12.67
CA PHE A 59 -21.14 10.88 12.22
C PHE A 59 -22.04 9.79 12.83
N ASP A 60 -21.61 8.53 12.77
CA ASP A 60 -22.38 7.40 13.29
C ASP A 60 -22.53 7.45 14.82
N SER A 61 -21.44 7.76 15.53
CA SER A 61 -21.44 7.84 17.00
C SER A 61 -22.21 9.04 17.55
N ALA A 62 -22.40 10.11 16.78
CA ALA A 62 -23.12 11.30 17.25
C ALA A 62 -24.64 11.06 17.39
N GLY A 63 -25.19 10.09 16.67
CA GLY A 63 -26.62 9.80 16.63
C GLY A 63 -27.12 8.76 17.63
N ASP A 64 -26.22 8.00 18.26
CA ASP A 64 -26.58 6.87 19.12
C ASP A 64 -25.70 6.80 20.38
N PRO A 65 -26.26 7.04 21.59
CA PRO A 65 -25.51 6.98 22.85
C PRO A 65 -25.05 5.57 23.22
N TYR A 66 -25.55 4.52 22.54
CA TYR A 66 -25.14 3.13 22.70
C TYR A 66 -24.22 2.67 21.56
N TRP A 67 -23.76 3.59 20.71
CA TRP A 67 -22.88 3.23 19.61
C TRP A 67 -21.55 2.68 20.14
N GLU A 68 -21.25 1.46 19.75
CA GLU A 68 -19.95 0.84 19.96
C GLU A 68 -19.24 0.69 18.62
N LYS A 69 -17.95 1.05 18.58
CA LYS A 69 -17.15 0.93 17.36
C LYS A 69 -17.12 -0.53 16.90
N PRO A 70 -17.61 -0.84 15.68
CA PRO A 70 -17.58 -2.20 15.16
C PRO A 70 -16.14 -2.73 15.10
N PHE A 71 -15.96 -4.00 15.46
CA PHE A 71 -14.65 -4.67 15.44
C PHE A 71 -13.93 -4.52 14.09
N VAL A 72 -14.67 -4.54 12.98
CA VAL A 72 -14.12 -4.35 11.63
C VAL A 72 -13.42 -2.98 11.48
N LEU A 73 -13.97 -1.91 12.06
CA LEU A 73 -13.35 -0.58 12.02
C LEU A 73 -12.09 -0.53 12.89
N VAL A 74 -12.12 -1.17 14.06
CA VAL A 74 -10.93 -1.29 14.94
C VAL A 74 -9.80 -1.99 14.20
N MET A 75 -10.10 -3.11 13.55
CA MET A 75 -9.11 -3.87 12.77
C MET A 75 -8.61 -3.07 11.56
N TYR A 76 -9.48 -2.30 10.92
CA TYR A 76 -9.08 -1.45 9.80
C TYR A 76 -8.12 -0.34 10.24
N GLU A 77 -8.44 0.39 11.31
CA GLU A 77 -7.54 1.41 11.90
C GLU A 77 -6.19 0.80 12.31
N GLN A 78 -6.19 -0.41 12.90
CA GLN A 78 -4.97 -1.13 13.25
C GLN A 78 -4.13 -1.47 12.00
N ASN A 79 -4.76 -1.97 10.94
CA ASN A 79 -4.07 -2.29 9.69
C ASN A 79 -3.47 -1.04 9.02
N LEU A 80 -4.18 0.09 9.02
CA LEU A 80 -3.67 1.34 8.44
C LEU A 80 -2.39 1.83 9.14
N LYS A 81 -2.30 1.63 10.47
CA LYS A 81 -1.12 2.02 11.25
C LYS A 81 0.13 1.22 10.87
N GLU A 82 -0.01 0.03 10.28
CA GLU A 82 1.15 -0.78 9.88
C GLU A 82 1.91 -0.21 8.66
N PHE A 83 1.35 0.80 7.97
CA PHE A 83 2.00 1.49 6.84
C PHE A 83 2.79 2.75 7.24
N SER A 84 2.81 3.09 8.52
CA SER A 84 3.63 4.16 9.08
C SER A 84 4.50 3.61 10.20
N SER A 85 5.68 4.21 10.40
CA SER A 85 6.59 3.81 11.48
C SER A 85 6.94 5.03 12.32
N ILE A 86 6.86 4.86 13.64
CA ILE A 86 7.28 5.91 14.58
C ILE A 86 8.80 6.11 14.48
N LYS A 87 9.56 5.03 14.23
CA LYS A 87 11.03 5.10 14.14
C LYS A 87 11.53 5.70 12.83
N ILE A 88 10.85 5.45 11.71
CA ILE A 88 11.19 6.06 10.41
C ILE A 88 10.68 7.50 10.35
N GLY A 89 9.58 7.81 11.03
CA GLY A 89 8.98 9.15 10.99
C GLY A 89 8.53 9.55 9.59
N PRO A 90 8.43 10.86 9.29
CA PRO A 90 7.95 11.36 8.00
C PRO A 90 9.02 11.36 6.88
N TYR A 91 10.19 10.76 7.12
CA TYR A 91 11.34 10.90 6.24
C TYR A 91 11.24 9.96 5.02
N MET A 92 10.73 10.49 3.89
CA MET A 92 10.57 9.72 2.65
C MET A 92 11.87 9.11 2.14
N SER A 93 13.00 9.80 2.27
CA SER A 93 14.30 9.28 1.87
C SER A 93 14.64 7.98 2.59
N GLU A 94 14.31 7.86 3.87
CA GLU A 94 14.60 6.65 4.64
C GLU A 94 13.70 5.48 4.20
N ILE A 95 12.43 5.76 3.85
CA ILE A 95 11.52 4.76 3.27
C ILE A 95 12.07 4.28 1.93
N ILE A 96 12.53 5.19 1.08
CA ILE A 96 13.12 4.86 -0.23
C ILE A 96 14.34 3.97 -0.05
N ASP A 97 15.29 4.37 0.81
CA ASP A 97 16.52 3.61 1.05
C ASP A 97 16.22 2.19 1.57
N ARG A 98 15.21 2.07 2.45
CA ARG A 98 14.77 0.78 2.99
C ARG A 98 14.08 -0.09 1.95
N LEU A 99 13.27 0.48 1.05
CA LEU A 99 12.66 -0.24 -0.07
C LEU A 99 13.72 -0.69 -1.06
N ASP A 100 14.69 0.17 -1.39
CA ASP A 100 15.80 -0.18 -2.27
C ASP A 100 16.60 -1.36 -1.71
N ALA A 101 16.95 -1.31 -0.42
CA ALA A 101 17.60 -2.43 0.27
C ALA A 101 16.72 -3.69 0.34
N PHE A 102 15.41 -3.54 0.51
CA PHE A 102 14.47 -4.66 0.53
C PHE A 102 14.42 -5.39 -0.82
N TYR A 103 14.42 -4.65 -1.93
CA TYR A 103 14.33 -5.20 -3.28
C TYR A 103 15.68 -5.68 -3.86
N GLN A 104 16.81 -5.44 -3.19
CA GLN A 104 18.09 -6.07 -3.57
C GLN A 104 18.04 -7.61 -3.50
N LYS A 105 17.08 -8.19 -2.77
CA LYS A 105 16.86 -9.63 -2.73
C LYS A 105 15.91 -10.05 -3.85
N GLN A 106 16.38 -10.91 -4.75
CA GLN A 106 15.58 -11.46 -5.86
C GLN A 106 14.22 -12.02 -5.40
N GLU A 107 14.20 -12.72 -4.26
CA GLU A 107 12.98 -13.32 -3.69
C GLU A 107 11.92 -12.31 -3.25
N ASN A 108 12.26 -11.02 -3.21
CA ASN A 108 11.37 -9.94 -2.82
C ASN A 108 10.85 -9.15 -4.02
N ILE A 109 11.38 -9.37 -5.24
CA ILE A 109 11.06 -8.56 -6.42
C ILE A 109 9.56 -8.55 -6.71
N ASP A 110 8.91 -9.71 -6.62
CA ASP A 110 7.47 -9.82 -6.91
C ASP A 110 6.56 -9.29 -5.78
N ILE A 111 7.13 -8.87 -4.64
CA ILE A 111 6.33 -8.31 -3.53
C ILE A 111 5.91 -6.88 -3.90
N PRO A 112 4.60 -6.55 -3.87
CA PRO A 112 4.13 -5.20 -4.18
C PRO A 112 4.74 -4.12 -3.29
N VAL A 113 5.02 -2.95 -3.85
CA VAL A 113 5.65 -1.82 -3.12
C VAL A 113 4.85 -1.41 -1.89
N ILE A 114 3.52 -1.39 -1.98
CA ILE A 114 2.65 -1.07 -0.83
C ILE A 114 2.83 -2.09 0.31
N GLU A 115 2.93 -3.38 -0.01
CA GLU A 115 3.18 -4.43 0.99
C GLU A 115 4.61 -4.35 1.54
N ALA A 116 5.58 -4.00 0.70
CA ALA A 116 6.95 -3.76 1.13
C ALA A 116 7.03 -2.58 2.12
N ILE A 117 6.28 -1.48 1.89
CA ILE A 117 6.16 -0.34 2.82
C ILE A 117 5.69 -0.84 4.20
N ARG A 118 4.62 -1.63 4.23
CA ARG A 118 4.12 -2.24 5.47
C ARG A 118 5.19 -3.06 6.19
N ILE A 119 5.88 -3.94 5.45
CA ILE A 119 6.94 -4.80 5.98
C ILE A 119 8.08 -3.96 6.58
N ILE A 120 8.55 -2.91 5.89
CA ILE A 120 9.65 -2.09 6.40
C ILE A 120 9.24 -1.27 7.63
N CYS A 121 8.01 -0.76 7.68
CA CYS A 121 7.50 -0.01 8.81
C CYS A 121 7.37 -0.91 10.05
N LEU A 122 6.77 -2.09 9.89
CA LEU A 122 6.68 -3.10 10.95
C LEU A 122 8.05 -3.51 11.47
N ARG A 123 9.02 -3.80 10.57
CA ARG A 123 10.38 -4.14 10.99
C ARG A 123 11.06 -2.99 11.73
N ALA A 124 10.92 -1.76 11.26
CA ALA A 124 11.50 -0.59 11.91
C ALA A 124 10.94 -0.44 13.33
N ASP A 125 9.63 -0.61 13.51
CA ASP A 125 8.98 -0.53 14.82
C ASP A 125 9.25 -1.73 15.74
N GLY A 126 9.96 -2.76 15.25
CA GLY A 126 10.36 -3.94 16.03
C GLY A 126 9.34 -5.09 15.98
N GLN A 127 8.30 -4.98 15.15
CA GLN A 127 7.31 -6.04 14.92
C GLN A 127 7.83 -7.06 13.91
N ILE A 128 8.96 -7.69 14.22
CA ILE A 128 9.71 -8.55 13.28
C ILE A 128 8.89 -9.76 12.84
N GLU A 129 8.27 -10.49 13.77
CA GLU A 129 7.48 -11.69 13.44
C GLU A 129 6.31 -11.36 12.52
N ARG A 130 5.64 -10.22 12.76
CA ARG A 130 4.54 -9.74 11.94
C ARG A 130 5.00 -9.40 10.53
N ALA A 131 6.13 -8.70 10.42
CA ALA A 131 6.73 -8.36 9.13
C ALA A 131 7.17 -9.61 8.34
N ASP A 132 7.79 -10.59 9.02
CA ASP A 132 8.23 -11.85 8.43
C ASP A 132 7.04 -12.67 7.93
N TRP A 133 5.94 -12.66 8.68
CA TRP A 133 4.68 -13.27 8.24
C TRP A 133 4.19 -12.67 6.92
N PHE A 134 4.21 -11.34 6.76
CA PHE A 134 3.83 -10.67 5.51
C PHE A 134 4.75 -11.03 4.34
N VAL A 135 6.07 -11.15 4.58
CA VAL A 135 7.01 -11.63 3.56
C VAL A 135 6.63 -13.03 3.09
N LEU A 136 6.40 -13.96 4.02
CA LEU A 136 6.03 -15.34 3.70
C LEU A 136 4.66 -15.43 3.02
N GLN A 137 3.68 -14.65 3.48
CA GLN A 137 2.34 -14.60 2.90
C GLN A 137 2.39 -14.12 1.44
N ASN A 138 3.10 -13.02 1.17
CA ASN A 138 3.24 -12.50 -0.19
C ASN A 138 3.91 -13.52 -1.11
N ARG A 139 5.02 -14.13 -0.67
CA ARG A 139 5.71 -15.19 -1.43
C ARG A 139 4.81 -16.39 -1.73
N ARG A 140 3.98 -16.81 -0.77
CA ARG A 140 3.02 -17.89 -0.98
C ARG A 140 1.98 -17.50 -2.04
N ASN A 141 1.42 -16.30 -1.94
CA ASN A 141 0.40 -15.81 -2.86
C ASN A 141 0.94 -15.71 -4.31
N ILE A 142 2.21 -15.30 -4.48
CA ILE A 142 2.86 -15.26 -5.78
C ILE A 142 2.97 -16.68 -6.36
N ARG A 143 3.44 -17.65 -5.57
CA ARG A 143 3.56 -19.06 -6.01
C ARG A 143 2.24 -19.71 -6.38
N THR A 144 1.13 -19.33 -5.75
CA THR A 144 -0.19 -19.91 -6.05
C THR A 144 -0.85 -19.32 -7.30
N ASN A 145 -0.36 -18.17 -7.78
CA ASN A 145 -0.90 -17.46 -8.95
C ASN A 145 -0.07 -17.67 -10.23
N GLN A 146 0.99 -18.48 -10.16
CA GLN A 146 1.79 -18.95 -11.30
C GLN A 146 1.26 -20.31 -11.77
#